data_AF-A0A1G3UP62-F1
#
_entry.id   AF-A0A1G3UP62-F1
#
_cell.length_a   1.000
_cell.length_b   1.000
_cell.length_c   1.000
_cell.angle_alpha   90.00
_cell.angle_beta   90.00
_cell.angle_gamma   90.00
#
_symmetry.space_group_name_H-M   'P 1'
#
loop_
_entity.id
_entity.type
_entity.pdbx_description
1 polymer ?
#
loop_
_entity_poly.entity_id
_entity_poly.type
_entity_poly.pdbx_seq_one_letter_code
_entity_poly.pdbx_strand_id
1 'polypeptide(L)'
;MEIKVIQAAPEKRKTKPTDEAKLGFGKIFTDHFFTMPYHAGRSWHDPLIEPCRPLQLDPSAMCLHYAQEIFEGMKAYRGKDGAIFLFRPTENIRRMNVSAERLCMPQVDENLFLEALTKLILLEEDWIPHGSGTSLYIRPTMIATEPALGVHPANEYLFFIIMGPVGAYYPEGFSPTKIFVTEEYSRSAPGGTGYCKAGGNYAASLYASEIAKKMGYTQVLWLDSVERKYVEEVGTSNMFFVIGDELITAPLTGTILPGVTRDSVIRLAKSWGVKVVERRLSMDEVMGAIADGALREAFASGTAAIVSPIGLIYYRGREYPINERKTGSLTERLYNEILQIQYGQKDDPFGWRIKIADGSEAQSFP
;
A
#
# COMPACT_ATOMS: atom_id res chain seq x y z
N MET A 1 -25.03 -10.38 -4.78
CA MET A 1 -25.89 -9.20 -4.59
C MET A 1 -25.71 -8.31 -5.81
N GLU A 2 -26.77 -7.70 -6.33
CA GLU A 2 -26.64 -6.79 -7.47
C GLU A 2 -26.11 -5.42 -6.99
N ILE A 3 -25.04 -4.92 -7.62
CA ILE A 3 -24.46 -3.60 -7.32
C ILE A 3 -25.24 -2.53 -8.07
N LYS A 4 -25.96 -1.67 -7.34
CA LYS A 4 -26.66 -0.52 -7.92
C LYS A 4 -25.67 0.57 -8.30
N VAL A 5 -25.88 1.22 -9.44
CA VAL A 5 -25.04 2.34 -9.91
C VAL A 5 -25.89 3.58 -10.12
N ILE A 6 -25.50 4.68 -9.50
CA ILE A 6 -26.08 6.01 -9.67
C ILE A 6 -24.98 6.92 -10.20
N GLN A 7 -25.08 7.31 -11.48
CA GLN A 7 -24.07 8.17 -12.09
C GLN A 7 -24.26 9.64 -11.69
N ALA A 8 -23.16 10.33 -11.47
CA ALA A 8 -23.09 11.77 -11.34
C ALA A 8 -23.50 12.42 -12.67
N ALA A 9 -24.45 13.34 -12.57
CA ALA A 9 -24.85 14.18 -13.68
C ALA A 9 -23.61 14.94 -14.23
N PRO A 10 -23.47 15.11 -15.56
CA PRO A 10 -22.27 15.67 -16.17
C PRO A 10 -21.79 16.98 -15.54
N GLU A 11 -22.72 17.86 -15.17
CA GLU A 11 -22.46 19.16 -14.55
C GLU A 11 -21.96 19.09 -13.09
N LYS A 12 -22.09 17.92 -12.44
CA LYS A 12 -21.59 17.66 -11.08
C LYS A 12 -20.24 16.93 -11.08
N ARG A 13 -19.74 16.52 -12.24
CA ARG A 13 -18.42 15.86 -12.35
C ARG A 13 -17.32 16.87 -12.14
N LYS A 14 -16.26 16.45 -11.46
CA LYS A 14 -15.10 17.28 -11.14
C LYS A 14 -14.23 17.46 -12.38
N THR A 15 -13.54 18.58 -12.46
CA THR A 15 -12.51 18.80 -13.47
C THR A 15 -11.35 17.83 -13.25
N LYS A 16 -11.02 17.05 -14.28
CA LYS A 16 -9.88 16.11 -14.24
C LYS A 16 -8.56 16.88 -14.29
N PRO A 17 -7.53 16.47 -13.53
CA PRO A 17 -6.22 17.09 -13.61
C PRO A 17 -5.63 16.94 -15.01
N THR A 18 -5.14 18.04 -15.59
CA THR A 18 -4.50 18.03 -16.91
C THR A 18 -2.98 17.94 -16.85
N ASP A 19 -2.39 18.31 -15.72
CA ASP A 19 -0.94 18.23 -15.47
C ASP A 19 -0.64 17.05 -14.54
N GLU A 20 -0.32 15.90 -15.15
CA GLU A 20 -0.05 14.67 -14.42
C GLU A 20 1.21 14.74 -13.53
N ALA A 21 2.14 15.65 -13.82
CA ALA A 21 3.33 15.86 -13.00
C ALA A 21 3.00 16.45 -11.62
N LYS A 22 1.80 17.03 -11.46
CA LYS A 22 1.33 17.68 -10.21
C LYS A 22 0.30 16.87 -9.43
N LEU A 23 0.06 15.61 -9.78
CA LEU A 23 -0.94 14.78 -9.09
C LEU A 23 -0.62 14.58 -7.60
N GLY A 24 0.66 14.40 -7.26
CA GLY A 24 1.07 14.00 -5.91
C GLY A 24 0.44 12.66 -5.50
N PHE A 25 0.13 12.50 -4.22
CA PHE A 25 -0.49 11.28 -3.69
C PHE A 25 -1.67 11.59 -2.76
N GLY A 26 -2.85 11.02 -3.05
CA GLY A 26 -3.99 10.97 -2.13
C GLY A 26 -4.70 12.30 -1.83
N LYS A 27 -4.62 13.29 -2.74
CA LYS A 27 -5.28 14.61 -2.57
C LYS A 27 -6.46 14.85 -3.51
N ILE A 28 -6.49 14.16 -4.64
CA ILE A 28 -7.50 14.30 -5.69
C ILE A 28 -8.30 13.01 -5.72
N PHE A 29 -9.62 13.10 -5.79
CA PHE A 29 -10.53 11.96 -5.76
C PHE A 29 -11.54 12.00 -6.90
N THR A 30 -11.88 10.82 -7.41
CA THR A 30 -12.80 10.57 -8.52
C THR A 30 -14.24 11.03 -8.24
N ASP A 31 -15.11 10.94 -9.25
CA ASP A 31 -16.48 11.46 -9.18
C ASP A 31 -17.40 10.62 -8.28
N HIS A 32 -17.16 9.32 -8.21
CA HIS A 32 -17.96 8.32 -7.51
C HIS A 32 -17.12 7.55 -6.49
N PHE A 33 -17.84 6.86 -5.61
CA PHE A 33 -17.29 5.88 -4.69
C PHE A 33 -18.25 4.70 -4.56
N PHE A 34 -17.74 3.57 -4.06
CA PHE A 34 -18.57 2.42 -3.69
C PHE A 34 -18.87 2.45 -2.19
N THR A 35 -20.06 2.04 -1.79
CA THR A 35 -20.48 1.82 -0.40
C THR A 35 -21.27 0.53 -0.26
N MET A 36 -21.15 -0.11 0.89
CA MET A 36 -21.92 -1.29 1.25
C MET A 36 -22.06 -1.33 2.78
N PRO A 37 -23.23 -1.05 3.34
CA PRO A 37 -23.48 -1.19 4.78
C PRO A 37 -23.56 -2.66 5.20
N TYR A 38 -23.22 -2.90 6.46
CA TYR A 38 -23.45 -4.13 7.19
C TYR A 38 -24.24 -3.83 8.45
N HIS A 39 -25.23 -4.66 8.74
CA HIS A 39 -25.92 -4.70 10.03
C HIS A 39 -26.02 -6.14 10.51
N ALA A 40 -25.71 -6.38 11.78
CA ALA A 40 -25.88 -7.69 12.40
C ALA A 40 -27.32 -8.20 12.18
N GLY A 41 -27.47 -9.47 11.79
CA GLY A 41 -28.76 -10.07 11.42
C GLY A 41 -29.22 -9.83 9.97
N ARG A 42 -28.74 -8.79 9.28
CA ARG A 42 -28.98 -8.55 7.84
C ARG A 42 -27.76 -8.87 6.96
N SER A 43 -26.56 -8.94 7.57
CA SER A 43 -25.27 -9.06 6.89
C SER A 43 -24.98 -7.86 5.96
N TRP A 44 -24.02 -7.99 5.03
CA TRP A 44 -23.78 -6.98 3.99
C TRP A 44 -25.01 -6.84 3.09
N HIS A 45 -25.38 -5.61 2.77
CA HIS A 45 -26.53 -5.33 1.90
C HIS A 45 -26.36 -4.00 1.16
N ASP A 46 -27.28 -3.75 0.23
CA ASP A 46 -27.41 -2.49 -0.51
C ASP A 46 -26.09 -1.97 -1.13
N PRO A 47 -25.29 -2.82 -1.84
CA PRO A 47 -24.06 -2.36 -2.48
C PRO A 47 -24.37 -1.30 -3.55
N LEU A 48 -23.69 -0.16 -3.45
CA LEU A 48 -24.01 1.05 -4.20
C LEU A 48 -22.76 1.77 -4.70
N ILE A 49 -22.70 2.04 -5.99
CA ILE A 49 -21.81 3.06 -6.58
C ILE A 49 -22.61 4.33 -6.77
N GLU A 50 -22.18 5.44 -6.19
CA GLU A 50 -22.88 6.73 -6.27
C GLU A 50 -21.89 7.92 -6.27
N PRO A 51 -22.33 9.15 -6.56
CA PRO A 51 -21.46 10.32 -6.51
C PRO A 51 -20.80 10.46 -5.14
N CYS A 52 -19.50 10.73 -5.14
CA CYS A 52 -18.70 10.83 -3.94
C CYS A 52 -19.19 11.99 -3.06
N ARG A 53 -19.42 11.70 -1.78
CA ARG A 53 -19.98 12.63 -0.81
C ARG A 53 -19.31 12.45 0.56
N PRO A 54 -19.39 13.46 1.45
CA PRO A 54 -19.03 13.27 2.84
C PRO A 54 -19.84 12.13 3.48
N LEU A 55 -19.17 11.34 4.32
CA LEU A 55 -19.83 10.37 5.19
C LEU A 55 -20.50 11.11 6.35
N GLN A 56 -21.76 10.76 6.64
CA GLN A 56 -22.45 11.21 7.84
C GLN A 56 -22.34 10.10 8.88
N LEU A 57 -21.67 10.39 9.99
CA LEU A 57 -21.47 9.46 11.10
C LEU A 57 -22.05 10.07 12.37
N ASP A 58 -22.63 9.23 13.23
CA ASP A 58 -22.97 9.65 14.58
C ASP A 58 -21.69 10.05 15.33
N PRO A 59 -21.68 11.10 16.16
CA PRO A 59 -20.51 11.49 16.94
C PRO A 59 -19.98 10.38 17.86
N SER A 60 -20.81 9.41 18.23
CA SER A 60 -20.45 8.23 19.02
C SER A 60 -20.09 6.99 18.19
N ALA A 61 -19.97 7.11 16.85
CA ALA A 61 -19.57 6.01 15.99
C ALA A 61 -18.23 5.40 16.46
N MET A 62 -18.20 4.08 16.69
CA MET A 62 -17.07 3.42 17.34
C MET A 62 -15.73 3.60 16.62
N CYS A 63 -15.70 3.76 15.29
CA CYS A 63 -14.47 4.05 14.55
C CYS A 63 -13.79 5.36 15.00
N LEU A 64 -14.58 6.36 15.43
CA LEU A 64 -14.08 7.66 15.89
C LEU A 64 -13.43 7.61 17.28
N HIS A 65 -13.75 6.59 18.08
CA HIS A 65 -13.31 6.48 19.48
C HIS A 65 -12.31 5.35 19.72
N TYR A 66 -12.48 4.22 19.03
CA TYR A 66 -11.73 2.98 19.30
C TYR A 66 -10.99 2.44 18.07
N ALA A 67 -10.99 3.17 16.95
CA ALA A 67 -10.24 2.82 15.74
C ALA A 67 -10.49 1.38 15.25
N GLN A 68 -11.72 0.86 15.42
CA GLN A 68 -12.17 -0.38 14.78
C GLN A 68 -12.39 -0.12 13.28
N GLU A 69 -11.28 -0.01 12.57
CA GLU A 69 -11.21 0.34 11.16
C GLU A 69 -9.99 -0.29 10.48
N ILE A 70 -10.19 -0.70 9.23
CA ILE A 70 -9.18 -1.31 8.37
C ILE A 70 -9.24 -0.69 6.97
N PHE A 71 -8.14 -0.80 6.23
CA PHE A 71 -8.10 -0.32 4.86
C PHE A 71 -7.18 -1.16 3.98
N GLU A 72 -7.29 -0.97 2.67
CA GLU A 72 -6.39 -1.55 1.68
C GLU A 72 -5.76 -0.49 0.76
N GLY A 73 -4.79 -0.95 -0.02
CA GLY A 73 -4.08 -0.12 -0.99
C GLY A 73 -3.66 -0.91 -2.21
N MET A 74 -4.29 -0.60 -3.33
CA MET A 74 -3.96 -1.16 -4.64
C MET A 74 -4.04 -0.07 -5.72
N LYS A 75 -3.69 -0.40 -6.95
CA LYS A 75 -3.62 0.53 -8.07
C LYS A 75 -4.20 -0.08 -9.34
N ALA A 76 -4.85 0.75 -10.13
CA ALA A 76 -5.16 0.50 -11.53
C ALA A 76 -4.19 1.27 -12.43
N TYR A 77 -3.76 0.61 -13.50
CA TYR A 77 -2.75 1.10 -14.42
C TYR A 77 -3.33 1.13 -15.83
N ARG A 78 -3.11 2.25 -16.52
CA ARG A 78 -3.39 2.34 -17.95
C ARG A 78 -2.17 1.82 -18.71
N GLY A 79 -2.33 0.67 -19.34
CA GLY A 79 -1.30 0.07 -20.19
C GLY A 79 -1.31 0.60 -21.62
N LYS A 80 -0.55 -0.09 -22.47
CA LYS A 80 -0.49 0.22 -23.90
C LYS A 80 -1.89 0.11 -24.53
N ASP A 81 -2.14 0.97 -25.52
CA ASP A 81 -3.37 1.02 -26.31
C ASP A 81 -4.63 1.33 -25.50
N GLY A 82 -4.49 1.76 -24.23
CA GLY A 82 -5.61 2.14 -23.35
C GLY A 82 -6.15 1.02 -22.47
N ALA A 83 -5.59 -0.18 -22.55
CA ALA A 83 -5.99 -1.30 -21.68
C ALA A 83 -5.82 -0.96 -20.19
N ILE A 84 -6.70 -1.49 -19.34
CA ILE A 84 -6.67 -1.23 -17.90
C ILE A 84 -6.32 -2.52 -17.15
N PHE A 85 -5.33 -2.40 -16.27
CA PHE A 85 -4.79 -3.52 -15.51
C PHE A 85 -4.86 -3.26 -14.00
N LEU A 86 -5.15 -4.32 -13.24
CA LEU A 86 -4.94 -4.41 -11.80
C LEU A 86 -3.75 -5.31 -11.51
N PHE A 87 -3.04 -5.01 -10.42
CA PHE A 87 -1.91 -5.82 -9.96
C PHE A 87 -2.24 -6.52 -8.65
N ARG A 88 -2.39 -7.85 -8.72
CA ARG A 88 -2.66 -8.76 -7.61
C ARG A 88 -3.82 -8.34 -6.69
N PRO A 89 -4.98 -7.87 -7.23
CA PRO A 89 -6.05 -7.34 -6.39
C PRO A 89 -6.62 -8.40 -5.42
N THR A 90 -6.64 -9.67 -5.81
CA THR A 90 -7.10 -10.78 -4.95
C THR A 90 -6.27 -10.90 -3.67
N GLU A 91 -4.97 -10.63 -3.73
CA GLU A 91 -4.10 -10.69 -2.54
C GLU A 91 -4.41 -9.54 -1.58
N ASN A 92 -4.73 -8.35 -2.10
CA ASN A 92 -5.20 -7.24 -1.29
C ASN A 92 -6.56 -7.54 -0.64
N ILE A 93 -7.51 -8.11 -1.40
CA ILE A 93 -8.84 -8.49 -0.90
C ILE A 93 -8.72 -9.50 0.25
N ARG A 94 -7.91 -10.55 0.07
CA ARG A 94 -7.63 -11.55 1.12
C ARG A 94 -7.02 -10.92 2.36
N ARG A 95 -6.04 -10.04 2.20
CA ARG A 95 -5.40 -9.35 3.33
C ARG A 95 -6.35 -8.40 4.07
N MET A 96 -7.31 -7.80 3.37
CA MET A 96 -8.38 -7.03 4.02
C MET A 96 -9.24 -7.93 4.89
N ASN A 97 -9.62 -9.12 4.41
CA ASN A 97 -10.40 -10.08 5.19
C ASN A 97 -9.63 -10.65 6.40
N VAL A 98 -8.31 -10.85 6.28
CA VAL A 98 -7.44 -11.18 7.43
C VAL A 98 -7.43 -10.04 8.46
N SER A 99 -7.41 -8.78 7.99
CA SER A 99 -7.48 -7.62 8.87
C SER A 99 -8.86 -7.49 9.54
N ALA A 100 -9.93 -7.81 8.81
CA ALA A 100 -11.30 -7.81 9.31
C ALA A 100 -11.47 -8.83 10.44
N GLU A 101 -11.03 -10.07 10.21
CA GLU A 101 -11.05 -11.12 11.22
C GLU A 101 -10.33 -10.70 12.51
N ARG A 102 -9.12 -10.15 12.38
CA ARG A 102 -8.34 -9.71 13.54
C ARG A 102 -9.01 -8.59 14.35
N LEU A 103 -9.76 -7.71 13.68
CA LEU A 103 -10.47 -6.60 14.32
C LEU A 103 -11.93 -6.95 14.64
N CYS A 104 -12.32 -8.23 14.58
CA CYS A 104 -13.69 -8.69 14.81
C CYS A 104 -14.71 -8.02 13.89
N MET A 105 -14.32 -7.70 12.65
CA MET A 105 -15.16 -7.08 11.62
C MET A 105 -15.63 -8.16 10.62
N PRO A 106 -16.82 -8.00 10.01
CA PRO A 106 -17.33 -8.95 9.02
C PRO A 106 -16.44 -8.98 7.78
N GLN A 107 -16.11 -10.16 7.29
CA GLN A 107 -15.39 -10.33 6.02
C GLN A 107 -16.30 -9.98 4.83
N VAL A 108 -15.71 -9.48 3.75
CA VAL A 108 -16.41 -9.19 2.49
C VAL A 108 -16.15 -10.35 1.52
N ASP A 109 -17.19 -10.80 0.82
CA ASP A 109 -17.04 -11.82 -0.23
C ASP A 109 -16.05 -11.36 -1.31
N GLU A 110 -15.06 -12.20 -1.61
CA GLU A 110 -13.94 -11.81 -2.48
C GLU A 110 -14.41 -11.46 -3.91
N ASN A 111 -15.41 -12.19 -4.42
CA ASN A 111 -15.94 -11.99 -5.75
C ASN A 111 -16.73 -10.70 -5.84
N LEU A 112 -17.60 -10.43 -4.87
CA LEU A 112 -18.36 -9.18 -4.79
C LEU A 112 -17.43 -7.97 -4.65
N PHE A 113 -16.37 -8.08 -3.86
CA PHE A 113 -15.37 -7.02 -3.76
C PHE A 113 -14.72 -6.78 -5.13
N LEU A 114 -14.20 -7.82 -5.78
CA LEU A 114 -13.57 -7.69 -7.10
C LEU A 114 -14.54 -7.13 -8.17
N GLU A 115 -15.81 -7.53 -8.13
CA GLU A 115 -16.85 -6.98 -8.99
C GLU A 115 -17.09 -5.49 -8.74
N ALA A 116 -17.26 -5.08 -7.48
CA ALA A 116 -17.44 -3.69 -7.09
C ALA A 116 -16.25 -2.80 -7.46
N LEU A 117 -15.04 -3.31 -7.20
CA LEU A 117 -13.79 -2.68 -7.59
C LEU A 117 -13.75 -2.45 -9.12
N THR A 118 -14.04 -3.50 -9.89
CA THR A 118 -13.97 -3.45 -11.35
C THR A 118 -15.01 -2.48 -11.93
N LYS A 119 -16.27 -2.58 -11.50
CA LYS A 119 -17.34 -1.67 -11.94
C LYS A 119 -17.03 -0.20 -11.63
N LEU A 120 -16.51 0.07 -10.43
CA LEU A 120 -16.15 1.42 -10.03
C LEU A 120 -14.99 1.97 -10.88
N ILE A 121 -13.95 1.15 -11.13
CA ILE A 121 -12.80 1.58 -11.96
C ILE A 121 -13.22 1.85 -13.40
N LEU A 122 -14.06 1.01 -13.99
CA LEU A 122 -14.55 1.21 -15.36
C LEU A 122 -15.43 2.47 -15.48
N LEU A 123 -16.25 2.76 -14.46
CA LEU A 123 -17.01 4.01 -14.41
C LEU A 123 -16.10 5.25 -14.33
N GLU A 124 -14.94 5.11 -13.70
CA GLU A 124 -13.96 6.17 -13.47
C GLU A 124 -12.75 6.08 -14.39
N GLU A 125 -12.85 5.37 -15.51
CA GLU A 125 -11.69 5.01 -16.33
C GLU A 125 -10.92 6.23 -16.83
N ASP A 126 -11.61 7.33 -17.15
CA ASP A 126 -11.02 8.60 -17.56
C ASP A 126 -10.12 9.24 -16.48
N TRP A 127 -10.29 8.88 -15.21
CA TRP A 127 -9.44 9.36 -14.12
C TRP A 127 -8.12 8.60 -14.02
N ILE A 128 -7.96 7.48 -14.75
CA ILE A 128 -6.70 6.75 -14.78
C ILE A 128 -5.72 7.53 -15.66
N PRO A 129 -4.61 8.03 -15.08
CA PRO A 129 -3.65 8.84 -15.81
C PRO A 129 -2.98 8.06 -16.96
N HIS A 130 -2.44 8.78 -17.94
CA HIS A 130 -1.77 8.22 -19.13
C HIS A 130 -0.24 8.19 -19.01
N GLY A 131 0.32 9.00 -18.10
CA GLY A 131 1.75 9.15 -17.90
C GLY A 131 2.45 7.90 -17.37
N SER A 132 3.75 7.81 -17.66
CA SER A 132 4.59 6.79 -17.04
C SER A 132 4.82 7.12 -15.57
N GLY A 133 4.72 6.12 -14.70
CA GLY A 133 4.86 6.29 -13.25
C GLY A 133 3.62 6.85 -12.55
N THR A 134 2.52 7.08 -13.28
CA THR A 134 1.23 7.52 -12.73
C THR A 134 0.20 6.38 -12.74
N SER A 135 -0.76 6.42 -11.82
CA SER A 135 -1.77 5.36 -11.67
C SER A 135 -3.03 5.89 -10.99
N LEU A 136 -4.11 5.12 -11.01
CA LEU A 136 -5.27 5.37 -10.17
C LEU A 136 -5.11 4.57 -8.87
N TYR A 137 -4.89 5.27 -7.75
CA TYR A 137 -4.82 4.61 -6.44
C TYR A 137 -6.22 4.29 -5.93
N ILE A 138 -6.38 3.09 -5.38
CA ILE A 138 -7.66 2.58 -4.90
C ILE A 138 -7.55 2.30 -3.41
N ARG A 139 -8.50 2.85 -2.64
CA ARG A 139 -8.57 2.80 -1.18
C ARG A 139 -9.89 2.17 -0.73
N PRO A 140 -9.96 0.83 -0.67
CA PRO A 140 -10.98 0.14 0.10
C PRO A 140 -10.79 0.43 1.59
N THR A 141 -11.88 0.66 2.31
CA THR A 141 -11.89 1.02 3.73
C THR A 141 -13.12 0.41 4.38
N MET A 142 -12.97 -0.10 5.61
CA MET A 142 -14.09 -0.57 6.43
C MET A 142 -14.00 0.08 7.79
N ILE A 143 -15.12 0.64 8.26
CA ILE A 143 -15.22 1.35 9.55
C ILE A 143 -16.42 0.82 10.35
N ALA A 144 -16.26 0.73 11.67
CA ALA A 144 -17.34 0.47 12.61
C ALA A 144 -18.22 1.72 12.81
N THR A 145 -19.48 1.67 12.37
CA THR A 145 -20.40 2.82 12.37
C THR A 145 -21.41 2.80 13.50
N GLU A 146 -21.45 1.75 14.32
CA GLU A 146 -22.39 1.64 15.45
C GLU A 146 -22.24 2.85 16.40
N PRO A 147 -23.34 3.53 16.76
CA PRO A 147 -23.31 4.61 17.74
C PRO A 147 -23.22 4.04 19.17
N ALA A 148 -22.00 3.90 19.69
CA ALA A 148 -21.77 3.35 21.01
C ALA A 148 -20.42 3.81 21.62
N LEU A 149 -20.45 4.10 22.93
CA LEU A 149 -19.25 4.33 23.75
C LEU A 149 -18.86 3.11 24.60
N GLY A 150 -19.63 2.03 24.53
CA GLY A 150 -19.21 0.73 25.07
C GLY A 150 -18.10 0.16 24.20
N VAL A 151 -17.08 -0.45 24.83
CA VAL A 151 -16.01 -1.11 24.08
C VAL A 151 -16.41 -2.57 23.82
N HIS A 152 -16.82 -2.85 22.59
CA HIS A 152 -17.18 -4.17 22.06
C HIS A 152 -16.94 -4.22 20.55
N PRO A 153 -16.96 -5.40 19.90
CA PRO A 153 -17.04 -5.46 18.45
C PRO A 153 -18.37 -4.88 17.95
N ALA A 154 -18.32 -3.91 17.05
CA ALA A 154 -19.53 -3.28 16.53
C ALA A 154 -20.48 -4.26 15.82
N ASN A 155 -21.75 -3.88 15.72
CA ASN A 155 -22.81 -4.58 15.00
C ASN A 155 -23.16 -3.90 13.67
N GLU A 156 -22.63 -2.69 13.44
CA GLU A 156 -22.84 -1.90 12.23
C GLU A 156 -21.49 -1.50 11.63
N TYR A 157 -21.33 -1.73 10.34
CA TYR A 157 -20.12 -1.37 9.60
C TYR A 157 -20.46 -0.76 8.26
N LEU A 158 -19.52 0.04 7.75
CA LEU A 158 -19.55 0.52 6.37
C LEU A 158 -18.28 0.09 5.67
N PHE A 159 -18.42 -0.66 4.58
CA PHE A 159 -17.34 -0.89 3.61
C PHE A 159 -17.49 0.09 2.45
N PHE A 160 -16.42 0.78 2.08
CA PHE A 160 -16.44 1.74 0.96
C PHE A 160 -15.11 1.74 0.20
N ILE A 161 -15.15 2.15 -1.07
CA ILE A 161 -13.97 2.26 -1.93
C ILE A 161 -13.93 3.66 -2.54
N ILE A 162 -12.87 4.40 -2.26
CA ILE A 162 -12.55 5.67 -2.94
C ILE A 162 -11.34 5.50 -3.84
N MET A 163 -11.23 6.33 -4.87
CA MET A 163 -10.13 6.30 -5.82
C MET A 163 -9.63 7.71 -6.13
N GLY A 164 -8.40 7.80 -6.60
CA GLY A 164 -7.80 9.07 -6.97
C GLY A 164 -6.54 8.90 -7.82
N PRO A 165 -6.30 9.77 -8.82
CA PRO A 165 -5.09 9.73 -9.61
C PRO A 165 -3.88 10.08 -8.74
N VAL A 166 -2.78 9.35 -8.91
CA VAL A 166 -1.53 9.56 -8.18
C VAL A 166 -0.34 9.54 -9.13
N GLY A 167 0.65 10.36 -8.83
CA GLY A 167 1.98 10.32 -9.45
C GLY A 167 3.01 9.65 -8.55
N ALA A 168 4.26 10.12 -8.65
CA ALA A 168 5.35 9.66 -7.80
C ALA A 168 5.02 9.86 -6.30
N TYR A 169 5.35 8.87 -5.48
CA TYR A 169 5.06 8.89 -4.04
C TYR A 169 5.95 9.89 -3.29
N TYR A 170 7.25 9.92 -3.61
CA TYR A 170 8.20 10.91 -3.10
C TYR A 170 8.37 12.04 -4.12
N PRO A 171 8.46 13.31 -3.68
CA PRO A 171 8.76 14.44 -4.56
C PRO A 171 10.04 14.23 -5.39
N GLU A 172 11.03 13.55 -4.81
CA GLU A 172 12.31 13.22 -5.43
C GLU A 172 12.22 12.00 -6.37
N GLY A 173 11.05 11.41 -6.54
CA GLY A 173 10.81 10.24 -7.39
C GLY A 173 11.50 8.97 -6.88
N PHE A 174 12.05 8.19 -7.81
CA PHE A 174 12.84 6.98 -7.51
C PHE A 174 14.28 7.36 -7.13
N SER A 175 14.42 8.07 -6.00
CA SER A 175 15.70 8.53 -5.47
C SER A 175 15.99 7.94 -4.09
N PRO A 176 17.27 7.72 -3.72
CA PRO A 176 17.64 7.16 -2.42
C PRO A 176 17.15 8.00 -1.24
N THR A 177 16.43 7.35 -0.32
CA THR A 177 15.83 7.97 0.87
C THR A 177 16.77 7.92 2.07
N LYS A 178 16.52 8.80 3.05
CA LYS A 178 17.25 8.86 4.31
C LYS A 178 16.41 8.28 5.43
N ILE A 179 16.95 7.35 6.21
CA ILE A 179 16.19 6.56 7.17
C ILE A 179 16.69 6.82 8.59
N PHE A 180 15.78 7.15 9.50
CA PHE A 180 16.04 7.30 10.93
C PHE A 180 15.71 6.00 11.67
N VAL A 181 16.69 5.39 12.34
CA VAL A 181 16.44 4.20 13.16
C VAL A 181 16.04 4.64 14.57
N THR A 182 14.90 4.15 15.06
CA THR A 182 14.45 4.40 16.43
C THR A 182 14.56 3.15 17.29
N GLU A 183 15.18 3.28 18.46
CA GLU A 183 15.18 2.26 19.52
C GLU A 183 14.07 2.53 20.55
N GLU A 184 13.54 3.75 20.58
CA GLU A 184 12.57 4.24 21.56
C GLU A 184 11.14 3.83 21.20
N TYR A 185 10.73 4.00 19.94
CA TYR A 185 9.38 3.72 19.48
C TYR A 185 9.29 2.37 18.77
N SER A 186 8.19 1.65 19.01
CA SER A 186 7.87 0.40 18.31
C SER A 186 6.68 0.60 17.40
N ARG A 187 6.72 -0.02 16.22
CA ARG A 187 5.57 -0.05 15.30
C ARG A 187 4.51 -1.06 15.74
N SER A 188 4.94 -2.23 16.18
CA SER A 188 4.06 -3.30 16.64
C SER A 188 4.77 -4.22 17.63
N ALA A 189 3.99 -5.06 18.32
CA ALA A 189 4.49 -6.05 19.25
C ALA A 189 3.93 -7.45 18.95
N PRO A 190 4.65 -8.53 19.33
CA PRO A 190 4.13 -9.88 19.22
C PRO A 190 2.76 -10.00 19.87
N GLY A 191 1.82 -10.67 19.20
CA GLY A 191 0.43 -10.74 19.64
C GLY A 191 -0.40 -9.47 19.36
N GLY A 192 0.19 -8.41 18.81
CA GLY A 192 -0.50 -7.18 18.40
C GLY A 192 -1.23 -7.30 17.06
N THR A 193 -1.31 -6.18 16.34
CA THR A 193 -2.02 -6.02 15.05
C THR A 193 -1.08 -5.71 13.90
N GLY A 194 0.24 -5.89 14.05
CA GLY A 194 1.25 -5.47 13.06
C GLY A 194 1.11 -6.13 11.69
N TYR A 195 0.58 -7.34 11.63
CA TYR A 195 0.30 -8.08 10.41
C TYR A 195 -1.01 -7.67 9.71
N CYS A 196 -1.80 -6.77 10.32
CA CYS A 196 -3.04 -6.27 9.78
C CYS A 196 -2.89 -4.82 9.29
N LYS A 197 -3.75 -4.44 8.35
CA LYS A 197 -3.79 -3.07 7.82
C LYS A 197 -4.87 -2.25 8.55
N ALA A 198 -4.73 -2.16 9.86
CA ALA A 198 -5.62 -1.46 10.78
C ALA A 198 -5.22 0.00 10.97
N GLY A 199 -6.18 0.92 11.08
CA GLY A 199 -5.94 2.36 11.23
C GLY A 199 -5.05 2.70 12.44
N GLY A 200 -5.30 2.05 13.59
CA GLY A 200 -4.53 2.25 14.82
C GLY A 200 -3.02 2.05 14.69
N ASN A 201 -2.57 1.12 13.83
CA ASN A 201 -1.15 0.88 13.59
C ASN A 201 -0.45 2.12 12.98
N TYR A 202 -1.16 2.87 12.15
CA TYR A 202 -0.63 4.05 11.47
C TYR A 202 -0.70 5.29 12.37
N ALA A 203 -1.78 5.43 13.14
CA ALA A 203 -1.89 6.52 14.12
C ALA A 203 -0.73 6.48 15.13
N ALA A 204 -0.40 5.30 15.65
CA ALA A 204 0.69 5.10 16.60
C ALA A 204 2.09 5.45 16.00
N SER A 205 2.26 5.37 14.68
CA SER A 205 3.56 5.61 14.03
C SER A 205 3.85 7.09 13.74
N LEU A 206 2.85 7.97 13.84
CA LEU A 206 2.95 9.37 13.41
C LEU A 206 3.99 10.16 14.22
N TYR A 207 4.05 9.95 15.53
CA TYR A 207 4.94 10.72 16.40
C TYR A 207 6.42 10.52 16.07
N ALA A 208 6.87 9.25 15.96
CA ALA A 208 8.24 8.95 15.57
C ALA A 208 8.54 9.41 14.12
N SER A 209 7.54 9.37 13.23
CA SER A 209 7.68 9.87 11.87
C SER A 209 7.91 11.39 11.82
N GLU A 210 7.22 12.14 12.67
CA GLU A 210 7.42 13.59 12.81
C GLU A 210 8.79 13.93 13.41
N ILE A 211 9.28 13.13 14.37
CA ILE A 211 10.66 13.26 14.90
C ILE A 211 11.67 13.06 13.76
N ALA A 212 11.57 11.97 13.00
CA ALA A 212 12.45 11.69 11.88
C ALA A 212 12.45 12.82 10.85
N LYS A 213 11.26 13.32 10.50
CA LYS A 213 11.09 14.44 9.56
C LYS A 213 11.74 15.72 10.07
N LYS A 214 11.55 16.09 11.34
CA LYS A 214 12.20 17.27 11.96
C LYS A 214 13.73 17.15 11.97
N MET A 215 14.25 15.93 12.02
CA MET A 215 15.67 15.63 11.92
C MET A 215 16.19 15.55 10.47
N GLY A 216 15.33 15.72 9.46
CA GLY A 216 15.70 15.70 8.03
C GLY A 216 15.73 14.30 7.40
N TYR A 217 15.12 13.30 8.03
CA TYR A 217 14.99 11.94 7.51
C TYR A 217 13.61 11.69 6.90
N THR A 218 13.57 10.87 5.85
CA THR A 218 12.37 10.59 5.06
C THR A 218 11.41 9.63 5.76
N GLN A 219 11.94 8.60 6.44
CA GLN A 219 11.15 7.56 7.10
C GLN A 219 11.87 7.03 8.35
N VAL A 220 11.12 6.28 9.16
CA VAL A 220 11.61 5.59 10.36
C VAL A 220 11.91 4.13 10.03
N LEU A 221 13.08 3.60 10.43
CA LEU A 221 13.30 2.15 10.50
C LEU A 221 12.81 1.66 11.85
N TRP A 222 11.89 0.68 11.82
CA TRP A 222 11.32 0.07 13.00
C TRP A 222 12.13 -1.16 13.39
N LEU A 223 12.48 -1.22 14.68
CA LEU A 223 13.09 -2.39 15.29
C LEU A 223 12.03 -3.19 16.04
N ASP A 224 12.32 -4.47 16.25
CA ASP A 224 11.49 -5.38 17.01
C ASP A 224 11.24 -4.83 18.42
N SER A 225 10.00 -4.92 18.88
CA SER A 225 9.60 -4.29 20.15
C SER A 225 10.17 -4.96 21.41
N VAL A 226 10.64 -6.21 21.30
CA VAL A 226 11.09 -7.02 22.43
C VAL A 226 12.55 -6.74 22.74
N GLU A 227 13.43 -6.92 21.76
CA GLU A 227 14.87 -6.83 21.92
C GLU A 227 15.45 -5.50 21.40
N ARG A 228 14.63 -4.71 20.69
CA ARG A 228 14.99 -3.38 20.14
C ARG A 228 16.26 -3.41 19.31
N LYS A 229 16.47 -4.50 18.56
CA LYS A 229 17.72 -4.73 17.82
C LYS A 229 17.52 -5.27 16.42
N TYR A 230 16.43 -5.98 16.14
CA TYR A 230 16.19 -6.59 14.84
C TYR A 230 15.33 -5.71 13.97
N VAL A 231 15.72 -5.56 12.71
CA VAL A 231 14.97 -4.78 11.73
C VAL A 231 13.65 -5.46 11.37
N GLU A 232 12.56 -4.69 11.32
CA GLU A 232 11.24 -5.16 10.89
C GLU A 232 10.78 -4.49 9.59
N GLU A 233 10.48 -3.19 9.64
CA GLU A 233 9.89 -2.42 8.54
C GLU A 233 10.48 -1.01 8.46
N VAL A 234 10.24 -0.30 7.36
CA VAL A 234 10.65 1.10 7.18
C VAL A 234 9.42 1.94 6.81
N GLY A 235 9.07 2.87 7.68
CA GLY A 235 7.86 3.67 7.56
C GLY A 235 6.62 2.79 7.54
N THR A 236 6.02 2.62 6.36
CA THR A 236 4.85 1.79 6.12
C THR A 236 5.10 0.69 5.07
N SER A 237 6.37 0.36 4.85
CA SER A 237 6.87 -0.55 3.81
C SER A 237 7.75 -1.65 4.40
N ASN A 238 7.79 -2.80 3.74
CA ASN A 238 8.70 -3.88 4.13
C ASN A 238 10.14 -3.53 3.77
N MET A 239 11.10 -4.00 4.58
CA MET A 239 12.52 -3.67 4.45
C MET A 239 13.34 -4.81 3.84
N PHE A 240 14.28 -4.47 2.97
CA PHE A 240 15.22 -5.41 2.33
C PHE A 240 16.65 -4.89 2.39
N PHE A 241 17.60 -5.81 2.59
CA PHE A 241 19.04 -5.54 2.54
C PHE A 241 19.72 -6.54 1.62
N VAL A 242 20.66 -6.07 0.80
CA VAL A 242 21.54 -6.91 0.00
C VAL A 242 22.90 -6.95 0.69
N ILE A 243 23.19 -8.03 1.42
CA ILE A 243 24.45 -8.23 2.14
C ILE A 243 25.19 -9.40 1.50
N GLY A 244 26.39 -9.14 0.96
CA GLY A 244 27.12 -10.13 0.18
C GLY A 244 26.33 -10.57 -1.05
N ASP A 245 25.98 -11.85 -1.13
CA ASP A 245 25.16 -12.46 -2.18
C ASP A 245 23.69 -12.70 -1.76
N GLU A 246 23.31 -12.31 -0.54
CA GLU A 246 21.98 -12.53 0.02
C GLU A 246 21.08 -11.30 -0.09
N LEU A 247 19.84 -11.50 -0.55
CA LEU A 247 18.74 -10.55 -0.35
C LEU A 247 17.97 -10.96 0.91
N ILE A 248 18.13 -10.17 1.97
CA ILE A 248 17.60 -10.46 3.30
C ILE A 248 16.38 -9.57 3.57
N THR A 249 15.32 -10.18 4.10
CA THR A 249 14.15 -9.46 4.65
C THR A 249 13.66 -10.16 5.91
N ALA A 250 13.02 -9.42 6.80
CA ALA A 250 12.54 -9.97 8.06
C ALA A 250 11.37 -10.97 7.85
N PRO A 251 11.27 -12.03 8.66
CA PRO A 251 10.27 -13.08 8.51
C PRO A 251 8.90 -12.62 9.04
N LEU A 252 7.82 -13.16 8.44
CA LEU A 252 6.45 -12.85 8.83
C LEU A 252 6.06 -13.58 10.13
N THR A 253 6.44 -12.99 11.27
CA THR A 253 6.19 -13.55 12.62
C THR A 253 5.07 -12.85 13.38
N GLY A 254 4.25 -12.05 12.68
CA GLY A 254 3.08 -11.34 13.23
C GLY A 254 3.29 -9.85 13.49
N THR A 255 4.53 -9.37 13.62
CA THR A 255 4.81 -7.93 13.81
C THR A 255 5.05 -7.19 12.50
N ILE A 256 4.99 -7.86 11.36
CA ILE A 256 5.29 -7.31 10.03
C ILE A 256 4.09 -7.50 9.13
N LEU A 257 3.75 -6.47 8.34
CA LEU A 257 2.65 -6.56 7.39
C LEU A 257 3.07 -7.47 6.22
N PRO A 258 2.30 -8.51 5.86
CA PRO A 258 2.57 -9.31 4.66
C PRO A 258 2.29 -8.47 3.40
N GLY A 259 3.29 -7.73 2.95
CA GLY A 259 3.20 -6.86 1.78
C GLY A 259 3.06 -7.66 0.48
N VAL A 260 2.07 -7.32 -0.35
CA VAL A 260 1.93 -7.87 -1.72
C VAL A 260 3.20 -7.58 -2.54
N THR A 261 3.76 -6.37 -2.42
CA THR A 261 5.01 -6.01 -3.11
C THR A 261 6.22 -6.74 -2.55
N ARG A 262 6.28 -7.01 -1.22
CA ARG A 262 7.32 -7.85 -0.61
C ARG A 262 7.31 -9.24 -1.22
N ASP A 263 6.14 -9.87 -1.31
CA ASP A 263 6.02 -11.20 -1.94
C ASP A 263 6.43 -11.18 -3.42
N SER A 264 6.02 -10.14 -4.17
CA SER A 264 6.45 -9.97 -5.56
C SER A 264 7.97 -9.82 -5.71
N VAL A 265 8.62 -9.02 -4.85
CA VAL A 265 10.08 -8.88 -4.82
C VAL A 265 10.76 -10.22 -4.56
N ILE A 266 10.31 -10.97 -3.56
CA ILE A 266 10.88 -12.28 -3.20
C ILE A 266 10.75 -13.26 -4.38
N ARG A 267 9.58 -13.34 -5.00
CA ARG A 267 9.33 -14.26 -6.13
C ARG A 267 10.16 -13.90 -7.36
N LEU A 268 10.25 -12.62 -7.71
CA LEU A 268 11.09 -12.15 -8.81
C LEU A 268 12.57 -12.42 -8.55
N ALA A 269 13.08 -12.03 -7.38
CA ALA A 269 14.47 -12.23 -7.01
C ALA A 269 14.86 -13.73 -7.06
N LYS A 270 14.03 -14.62 -6.49
CA LYS A 270 14.23 -16.08 -6.59
C LYS A 270 14.24 -16.56 -8.04
N SER A 271 13.33 -16.07 -8.89
CA SER A 271 13.30 -16.45 -10.32
C SER A 271 14.54 -16.03 -11.11
N TRP A 272 15.27 -15.02 -10.63
CA TRP A 272 16.53 -14.56 -11.21
C TRP A 272 17.77 -15.22 -10.60
N GLY A 273 17.60 -16.21 -9.72
CA GLY A 273 18.69 -16.88 -9.04
C GLY A 273 19.31 -16.10 -7.88
N VAL A 274 18.67 -15.02 -7.41
CA VAL A 274 19.12 -14.29 -6.21
C VAL A 274 18.81 -15.14 -4.97
N LYS A 275 19.80 -15.28 -4.07
CA LYS A 275 19.64 -15.99 -2.80
C LYS A 275 18.81 -15.14 -1.83
N VAL A 276 17.50 -15.41 -1.77
CA VAL A 276 16.59 -14.71 -0.86
C VAL A 276 16.48 -15.43 0.47
N VAL A 277 16.73 -14.71 1.57
CA VAL A 277 16.70 -15.25 2.94
C VAL A 277 15.71 -14.46 3.80
N GLU A 278 14.69 -15.15 4.30
CA GLU A 278 13.73 -14.56 5.25
C GLU A 278 14.18 -14.88 6.68
N ARG A 279 14.91 -13.96 7.32
CA ARG A 279 15.46 -14.13 8.68
C ARG A 279 15.54 -12.83 9.45
N ARG A 280 15.60 -12.92 10.78
CA ARG A 280 15.85 -11.74 11.62
C ARG A 280 17.25 -11.19 11.28
N LEU A 281 17.34 -9.88 11.11
CA LEU A 281 18.57 -9.15 10.80
C LEU A 281 18.79 -8.08 11.87
N SER A 282 19.89 -8.17 12.62
CA SER A 282 20.17 -7.21 13.70
C SER A 282 20.81 -5.94 13.17
N MET A 283 20.61 -4.81 13.86
CA MET A 283 21.32 -3.57 13.54
C MET A 283 22.83 -3.72 13.67
N ASP A 284 23.34 -4.53 14.61
CA ASP A 284 24.78 -4.82 14.72
C ASP A 284 25.31 -5.51 13.46
N GLU A 285 24.55 -6.46 12.90
CA GLU A 285 24.90 -7.11 11.63
C GLU A 285 24.86 -6.11 10.46
N VAL A 286 23.85 -5.24 10.39
CA VAL A 286 23.78 -4.17 9.37
C VAL A 286 24.97 -3.23 9.49
N MET A 287 25.33 -2.80 10.70
CA MET A 287 26.47 -1.90 10.91
C MET A 287 27.80 -2.57 10.58
N GLY A 288 27.96 -3.85 10.94
CA GLY A 288 29.12 -4.67 10.55
C GLY A 288 29.27 -4.75 9.03
N ALA A 289 28.17 -5.07 8.33
CA ALA A 289 28.14 -5.16 6.87
C ALA A 289 28.40 -3.81 6.17
N ILE A 290 28.05 -2.68 6.80
CA ILE A 290 28.45 -1.35 6.29
C ILE A 290 29.95 -1.14 6.47
N ALA A 291 30.50 -1.51 7.63
CA ALA A 291 31.90 -1.27 7.97
C ALA A 291 32.88 -2.09 7.12
N ASP A 292 32.52 -3.32 6.75
CA ASP A 292 33.35 -4.19 5.91
C ASP A 292 33.03 -4.11 4.40
N GLY A 293 32.02 -3.32 4.03
CA GLY A 293 31.57 -3.14 2.65
C GLY A 293 30.70 -4.28 2.09
N ALA A 294 30.25 -5.21 2.93
CA ALA A 294 29.35 -6.29 2.50
C ALA A 294 27.91 -5.81 2.21
N LEU A 295 27.44 -4.71 2.82
CA LEU A 295 26.11 -4.15 2.52
C LEU A 295 26.14 -3.38 1.19
N ARG A 296 25.60 -4.01 0.15
CA ARG A 296 25.62 -3.49 -1.24
C ARG A 296 24.43 -2.59 -1.55
N GLU A 297 23.24 -2.97 -1.12
CA GLU A 297 22.00 -2.22 -1.41
C GLU A 297 21.04 -2.34 -0.22
N ALA A 298 20.15 -1.36 -0.08
CA ALA A 298 19.05 -1.40 0.87
C ALA A 298 17.83 -0.71 0.26
N PHE A 299 16.64 -1.26 0.45
CA PHE A 299 15.43 -0.68 -0.12
C PHE A 299 14.16 -1.09 0.63
N ALA A 300 13.14 -0.24 0.50
CA ALA A 300 11.79 -0.48 0.97
C ALA A 300 10.90 -1.04 -0.16
N SER A 301 9.86 -1.81 0.17
CA SER A 301 8.83 -2.23 -0.79
C SER A 301 7.41 -2.02 -0.27
N GLY A 302 6.53 -1.52 -1.14
CA GLY A 302 5.11 -1.28 -0.83
C GLY A 302 4.35 -0.66 -1.99
N THR A 303 3.02 -0.76 -2.01
CA THR A 303 2.18 -0.36 -3.17
C THR A 303 2.44 1.08 -3.65
N ALA A 304 2.66 2.02 -2.74
CA ALA A 304 2.75 3.44 -3.06
C ALA A 304 4.00 3.78 -3.90
N ALA A 305 5.17 3.35 -3.44
CA ALA A 305 6.46 3.61 -4.11
C ALA A 305 6.99 2.41 -4.92
N ILE A 306 6.31 1.27 -4.90
CA ILE A 306 6.75 -0.03 -5.45
C ILE A 306 8.01 -0.52 -4.75
N VAL A 307 9.16 0.02 -5.11
CA VAL A 307 10.47 -0.20 -4.51
C VAL A 307 11.11 1.18 -4.32
N SER A 308 11.61 1.47 -3.12
CA SER A 308 12.26 2.74 -2.81
C SER A 308 13.66 2.52 -2.29
N PRO A 309 14.71 3.01 -2.98
CA PRO A 309 16.09 2.83 -2.54
C PRO A 309 16.35 3.60 -1.24
N ILE A 310 17.28 3.09 -0.44
CA ILE A 310 17.76 3.71 0.79
C ILE A 310 19.24 4.02 0.61
N GLY A 311 19.58 5.30 0.70
CA GLY A 311 20.96 5.77 0.52
C GLY A 311 21.67 6.09 1.83
N LEU A 312 20.94 6.17 2.95
CA LEU A 312 21.47 6.60 4.24
C LEU A 312 20.65 6.03 5.40
N ILE A 313 21.35 5.47 6.37
CA ILE A 313 20.79 5.08 7.68
C ILE A 313 21.40 5.98 8.76
N TYR A 314 20.58 6.60 9.58
CA TYR A 314 21.01 7.24 10.82
C TYR A 314 20.71 6.34 12.00
N TYR A 315 21.76 5.99 12.75
CA TYR A 315 21.67 5.13 13.92
C TYR A 315 22.64 5.61 15.00
N ARG A 316 22.16 5.71 16.25
CA ARG A 316 22.97 6.10 17.44
C ARG A 316 23.87 7.31 17.23
N GLY A 317 23.31 8.39 16.68
CA GLY A 317 24.04 9.66 16.52
C GLY A 317 24.93 9.74 15.27
N ARG A 318 24.95 8.71 14.41
CA ARG A 318 25.83 8.66 13.23
C ARG A 318 25.05 8.36 11.97
N GLU A 319 25.49 8.98 10.87
CA GLU A 319 25.01 8.70 9.52
C GLU A 319 25.88 7.64 8.84
N TYR A 320 25.24 6.65 8.24
CA TYR A 320 25.87 5.54 7.53
C TYR A 320 25.37 5.55 6.07
N PRO A 321 26.19 6.05 5.12
CA PRO A 321 25.82 6.02 3.71
C PRO A 321 25.82 4.57 3.19
N ILE A 322 24.86 4.25 2.33
CA ILE A 322 24.75 2.94 1.67
C ILE A 322 24.99 3.15 0.19
N ASN A 323 25.85 2.33 -0.42
CA ASN A 323 26.13 2.35 -1.86
C ASN A 323 26.44 3.77 -2.38
N GLU A 324 27.26 4.55 -1.66
CA GLU A 324 27.58 5.94 -2.01
C GLU A 324 26.34 6.85 -2.19
N ARG A 325 25.23 6.53 -1.50
CA ARG A 325 23.93 7.20 -1.63
C ARG A 325 23.32 7.07 -3.04
N LYS A 326 23.68 6.01 -3.78
CA LYS A 326 23.16 5.70 -5.12
C LYS A 326 22.20 4.52 -5.06
N THR A 327 21.27 4.48 -6.01
CA THR A 327 20.39 3.33 -6.23
C THR A 327 21.23 2.14 -6.68
N GLY A 328 20.97 0.98 -6.09
CA GLY A 328 21.63 -0.26 -6.46
C GLY A 328 20.97 -0.95 -7.66
N SER A 329 21.74 -1.79 -8.35
CA SER A 329 21.33 -2.45 -9.60
C SER A 329 20.16 -3.42 -9.43
N LEU A 330 20.11 -4.18 -8.33
CA LEU A 330 19.00 -5.09 -8.05
C LEU A 330 17.74 -4.30 -7.70
N THR A 331 17.90 -3.25 -6.91
CA THR A 331 16.81 -2.34 -6.52
C THR A 331 16.15 -1.71 -7.75
N GLU A 332 16.95 -1.18 -8.69
CA GLU A 332 16.47 -0.61 -9.95
C GLU A 332 15.80 -1.66 -10.84
N ARG A 333 16.41 -2.85 -10.96
CA ARG A 333 15.83 -3.95 -11.74
C ARG A 333 14.46 -4.37 -11.18
N LEU A 334 14.32 -4.52 -9.87
CA LEU A 334 13.05 -4.86 -9.21
C LEU A 334 11.98 -3.80 -9.44
N TYR A 335 12.34 -2.51 -9.29
CA TYR A 335 11.43 -1.41 -9.54
C TYR A 335 10.90 -1.44 -10.99
N ASN A 336 11.81 -1.49 -11.96
CA ASN A 336 11.47 -1.47 -13.38
C ASN A 336 10.66 -2.70 -13.80
N GLU A 337 11.02 -3.89 -13.32
CA GLU A 337 10.30 -5.12 -13.66
C GLU A 337 8.85 -5.07 -13.17
N ILE A 338 8.64 -4.73 -11.89
CA ILE A 338 7.29 -4.68 -11.31
C ILE A 338 6.46 -3.62 -12.02
N LEU A 339 7.03 -2.44 -12.28
CA LEU A 339 6.36 -1.36 -13.00
C LEU A 339 5.94 -1.81 -14.41
N GLN A 340 6.84 -2.44 -15.16
CA GLN A 340 6.57 -2.91 -16.53
C GLN A 340 5.51 -4.03 -16.55
N ILE A 341 5.52 -4.93 -15.57
CA ILE A 341 4.45 -5.93 -15.42
C ILE A 341 3.12 -5.23 -15.16
N GLN A 342 3.06 -4.27 -14.23
CA GLN A 342 1.85 -3.52 -13.87
C GLN A 342 1.22 -2.80 -15.07
N TYR A 343 2.04 -2.19 -15.93
CA TYR A 343 1.58 -1.49 -17.14
C TYR A 343 1.24 -2.38 -18.33
N GLY A 344 1.39 -3.71 -18.23
CA GLY A 344 1.17 -4.55 -19.41
C GLY A 344 2.34 -4.59 -20.40
N GLN A 345 3.50 -4.02 -20.06
CA GLN A 345 4.65 -3.86 -20.98
C GLN A 345 5.59 -5.07 -21.00
N LYS A 346 5.55 -5.88 -19.94
CA LYS A 346 6.25 -7.16 -19.87
C LYS A 346 5.29 -8.31 -19.63
N ASP A 347 5.78 -9.49 -19.99
CA ASP A 347 5.16 -10.76 -19.63
C ASP A 347 5.03 -10.86 -18.12
N ASP A 348 3.95 -11.51 -17.69
CA ASP A 348 3.66 -11.75 -16.30
C ASP A 348 3.77 -13.25 -16.04
N PRO A 349 4.99 -13.77 -15.74
CA PRO A 349 5.22 -15.20 -15.59
C PRO A 349 4.52 -15.80 -14.37
N PHE A 350 3.92 -14.97 -13.51
CA PHE A 350 3.28 -15.40 -12.26
C PHE A 350 1.75 -15.20 -12.25
N GLY A 351 1.17 -14.65 -13.32
CA GLY A 351 -0.27 -14.40 -13.41
C GLY A 351 -0.78 -13.41 -12.36
N TRP A 352 0.01 -12.40 -12.04
CA TRP A 352 -0.31 -11.33 -11.09
C TRP A 352 -1.26 -10.27 -11.61
N ARG A 353 -1.31 -10.04 -12.91
CA ARG A 353 -2.04 -8.97 -13.56
C ARG A 353 -3.42 -9.44 -13.99
N ILE A 354 -4.44 -8.65 -13.66
CA ILE A 354 -5.80 -8.85 -14.15
C ILE A 354 -6.12 -7.73 -15.12
N LYS A 355 -6.45 -8.08 -16.37
CA LYS A 355 -6.96 -7.13 -17.37
C LYS A 355 -8.46 -6.96 -17.13
N ILE A 356 -8.91 -5.71 -16.98
CA ILE A 356 -10.33 -5.40 -16.72
C ILE A 356 -11.00 -4.60 -17.83
N ALA A 357 -10.22 -3.99 -18.73
CA ALA A 357 -10.71 -3.37 -19.96
C ALA A 357 -9.70 -3.61 -21.09
N ASP A 358 -10.23 -3.82 -22.29
CA ASP A 358 -9.46 -3.70 -23.52
C ASP A 358 -9.24 -2.22 -23.85
N GLY A 359 -8.13 -1.94 -24.51
CA GLY A 359 -7.93 -0.64 -25.12
C GLY A 359 -8.91 -0.48 -26.29
N SER A 360 -9.48 0.71 -26.48
CA SER A 360 -10.11 1.02 -27.76
C SER A 360 -9.04 0.90 -28.83
N GLU A 361 -9.16 -0.05 -29.76
CA GLU A 361 -8.46 0.07 -31.04
C GLU A 361 -8.72 1.49 -31.52
N ALA A 362 -7.66 2.27 -31.71
CA ALA A 362 -7.80 3.56 -32.35
C ALA A 362 -8.50 3.27 -33.68
N GLN A 363 -9.78 3.61 -33.78
CA GLN A 363 -10.45 3.72 -35.07
C GLN A 363 -9.60 4.75 -35.82
N SER A 364 -8.75 4.25 -36.71
CA SER A 364 -8.13 5.04 -37.75
C SER A 364 -9.28 5.64 -38.54
N PHE A 365 -9.62 6.89 -38.21
CA PHE A 365 -10.51 7.68 -39.03
C PHE A 365 -9.86 7.82 -40.41
N PRO A 366 -10.55 7.46 -41.50
CA PRO A 366 -10.03 7.60 -42.86
C PRO A 366 -9.79 9.05 -43.26
#